data_AF-A0A8T5M641-F1
#
_entry.id   AF-A0A8T5M641-F1
#
_cell.length_a   1.000
_cell.length_b   1.000
_cell.length_c   1.000
_cell.angle_alpha   90.00
_cell.angle_beta   90.00
_cell.angle_gamma   90.00
#
_symmetry.space_group_name_H-M   'P 1'
#
loop_
_entity.id
_entity.type
_entity.pdbx_description
1 polymer ?
#
loop_
_entity_poly.entity_id
_entity_poly.type
_entity_poly.pdbx_seq_one_letter_code
_entity_poly.pdbx_strand_id
1 'polypeptide(L)'
;MTTKILINQNVAILCDGNNIERSIHEQSKSTNTMINFDTLIPKLLNGRSLNRFIYFREGKNISSKLAERLHQNYYGIVQPCHKSADIPLSIKATQLASKIDTIIIMSGDSDYVDLVVHLKSEGVRVEIAAVKETTAKILVEEADHFHQITRDDWFVYTSTKAPKRARK
;
A
#
# COMPACT_ATOMS: atom_id res chain seq x y z
N MET A 1 15.87 -18.73 30.63
CA MET A 1 16.30 -18.17 29.33
C MET A 1 15.13 -18.32 28.37
N THR A 2 14.53 -17.22 27.93
CA THR A 2 13.47 -17.24 26.92
C THR A 2 14.10 -17.44 25.55
N THR A 3 13.91 -18.62 24.96
CA THR A 3 14.36 -18.92 23.60
C THR A 3 13.67 -17.93 22.65
N LYS A 4 14.44 -17.01 22.06
CA LYS A 4 13.91 -16.00 21.14
C LYS A 4 13.59 -16.71 19.83
N ILE A 5 12.31 -16.97 19.57
CA ILE A 5 11.84 -17.58 18.33
C ILE A 5 12.14 -16.62 17.18
N LEU A 6 12.86 -17.09 16.16
CA LEU A 6 13.10 -16.34 14.94
C LEU A 6 11.88 -16.45 14.04
N ILE A 7 11.17 -15.34 13.84
CA ILE A 7 10.09 -15.25 12.87
C ILE A 7 10.71 -14.87 11.53
N ASN A 8 10.61 -15.76 10.54
CA ASN A 8 11.10 -15.51 9.18
C ASN A 8 9.92 -15.61 8.21
N GLN A 9 9.40 -14.46 7.79
CA GLN A 9 8.34 -14.35 6.79
C GLN A 9 8.73 -13.32 5.73
N ASN A 10 8.56 -13.69 4.48
CA ASN A 10 8.75 -12.84 3.32
C ASN A 10 7.41 -12.20 2.93
N VAL A 11 7.38 -10.88 2.88
CA VAL A 11 6.17 -10.08 2.67
C VAL A 11 6.27 -9.33 1.34
N ALA A 12 5.22 -9.38 0.54
CA ALA A 12 5.00 -8.41 -0.53
C ALA A 12 3.94 -7.39 -0.12
N ILE A 13 4.15 -6.14 -0.48
CA ILE A 13 3.16 -5.07 -0.33
C ILE A 13 2.73 -4.63 -1.74
N LEU A 14 1.44 -4.71 -2.03
CA LEU A 14 0.85 -4.31 -3.29
C LEU A 14 -0.15 -3.18 -3.02
N CYS A 15 0.14 -1.99 -3.49
CA CYS A 15 -0.62 -0.79 -3.17
C CYS A 15 -1.43 -0.32 -4.37
N ASP A 16 -2.75 -0.27 -4.20
CA ASP A 16 -3.64 0.48 -5.08
C ASP A 16 -3.57 1.96 -4.70
N GLY A 17 -2.67 2.68 -5.38
CA GLY A 17 -2.40 4.07 -5.08
C GLY A 17 -3.63 4.97 -5.25
N ASN A 18 -4.48 4.67 -6.23
CA ASN A 18 -5.68 5.43 -6.52
C ASN A 18 -6.74 5.24 -5.43
N ASN A 19 -6.97 4.00 -4.99
CA ASN A 19 -7.91 3.71 -3.91
C ASN A 19 -7.44 4.36 -2.60
N ILE A 20 -6.17 4.19 -2.23
CA ILE A 20 -5.62 4.77 -1.00
C ILE A 20 -5.65 6.30 -1.03
N GLU A 21 -5.24 6.94 -2.12
CA GLU A 21 -5.30 8.41 -2.25
C GLU A 21 -6.74 8.93 -2.09
N ARG A 22 -7.71 8.28 -2.74
CA ARG A 22 -9.13 8.64 -2.62
C ARG A 22 -9.62 8.51 -1.18
N SER A 23 -9.33 7.39 -0.53
CA SER A 23 -9.75 7.13 0.85
C SER A 23 -9.18 8.13 1.85
N ILE A 24 -7.88 8.45 1.78
CA ILE A 24 -7.29 9.43 2.70
C ILE A 24 -7.79 10.86 2.40
N HIS A 25 -8.09 11.20 1.15
CA HIS A 25 -8.62 12.52 0.79
C HIS A 25 -10.04 12.70 1.34
N GLU A 26 -10.87 11.67 1.26
CA GLU A 26 -12.21 11.65 1.85
C GLU A 26 -12.14 11.82 3.37
N GLN A 27 -11.28 11.06 4.05
CA GLN A 27 -11.16 11.12 5.51
C GLN A 27 -10.50 12.42 6.01
N SER A 28 -9.47 12.91 5.31
CA SER A 28 -8.75 14.13 5.69
C SER A 28 -9.42 15.42 5.21
N LYS A 29 -10.43 15.32 4.33
CA LYS A 29 -11.07 16.45 3.64
C LYS A 29 -10.07 17.34 2.90
N SER A 30 -8.95 16.77 2.43
CA SER A 30 -7.89 17.49 1.74
C SER A 30 -7.26 16.64 0.64
N THR A 31 -7.11 17.23 -0.54
CA THR A 31 -6.47 16.60 -1.71
C THR A 31 -4.94 16.67 -1.67
N ASN A 32 -4.38 17.42 -0.73
CA ASN A 32 -2.92 17.54 -0.55
C ASN A 32 -2.37 16.53 0.46
N THR A 33 -3.22 15.63 0.94
CA THR A 33 -2.81 14.58 1.88
C THR A 33 -2.08 13.47 1.14
N MET A 34 -0.96 13.01 1.73
CA MET A 34 -0.13 11.94 1.18
C MET A 34 0.24 10.93 2.26
N ILE A 35 0.24 9.65 1.91
CA ILE A 35 0.69 8.56 2.79
C ILE A 35 2.17 8.74 3.15
N ASN A 36 2.47 8.46 4.41
CA ASN A 36 3.84 8.37 4.90
C ASN A 36 4.35 6.92 4.81
N PHE A 37 4.96 6.55 3.69
CA PHE A 37 5.52 5.20 3.52
C PHE A 37 6.66 4.89 4.50
N ASP A 38 7.38 5.91 4.98
CA ASP A 38 8.49 5.74 5.94
C ASP A 38 8.03 5.23 7.29
N THR A 39 6.81 5.57 7.72
CA THR A 39 6.22 5.06 8.95
C THR A 39 5.35 3.84 8.69
N LEU A 40 4.59 3.85 7.60
CA LEU A 40 3.61 2.82 7.31
C LEU A 40 4.25 1.49 6.92
N ILE A 41 5.27 1.47 6.05
CA ILE A 41 5.88 0.20 5.60
C ILE A 41 6.52 -0.56 6.77
N PRO A 42 7.35 0.05 7.64
CA PRO A 42 7.90 -0.66 8.81
C PRO A 42 6.81 -1.17 9.76
N LYS A 43 5.74 -0.40 9.97
CA LYS A 43 4.57 -0.80 10.77
C LYS A 43 3.89 -2.03 10.19
N LEU A 44 3.63 -2.04 8.87
CA LEU A 44 3.02 -3.18 8.18
C LEU A 44 3.91 -4.43 8.21
N LEU A 45 5.22 -4.25 8.07
CA LEU A 45 6.16 -5.37 8.11
C LEU A 45 6.29 -5.96 9.51
N ASN A 46 6.22 -5.15 10.57
CA ASN A 46 6.36 -5.59 11.96
C ASN A 46 7.59 -6.49 12.18
N GLY A 47 8.73 -6.10 11.60
CA GLY A 47 9.99 -6.86 11.67
C GLY A 47 10.13 -8.01 10.67
N ARG A 48 9.14 -8.25 9.79
CA ARG A 48 9.22 -9.21 8.67
C ARG A 48 10.01 -8.65 7.48
N SER A 49 10.47 -9.53 6.61
CA SER A 49 11.32 -9.18 5.45
C SER A 49 10.46 -8.68 4.28
N LEU A 50 10.75 -7.48 3.76
CA LEU A 50 10.12 -6.98 2.53
C LEU A 50 10.78 -7.63 1.30
N ASN A 51 10.02 -8.45 0.58
CA ASN A 51 10.46 -9.07 -0.68
C ASN A 51 10.11 -8.21 -1.90
N ARG A 52 8.93 -7.59 -1.90
CA ARG A 52 8.42 -6.77 -3.01
C ARG A 52 7.58 -5.62 -2.49
N PHE A 53 7.75 -4.46 -3.11
CA PHE A 53 6.79 -3.36 -2.99
C PHE A 53 6.41 -2.84 -4.37
N ILE A 54 5.11 -2.85 -4.68
CA ILE A 54 4.59 -2.38 -5.97
C ILE A 54 3.48 -1.37 -5.69
N TYR A 55 3.65 -0.15 -6.20
CA TYR A 55 2.66 0.91 -6.16
C TYR A 55 1.99 1.04 -7.53
N PHE A 56 0.72 0.68 -7.63
CA PHE A 56 -0.07 0.80 -8.85
C PHE A 56 -0.68 2.20 -8.92
N ARG A 57 -0.51 2.88 -10.05
CA ARG A 57 -1.06 4.22 -10.27
C ARG A 57 -1.65 4.35 -11.66
N GLU A 58 -2.88 4.84 -11.75
CA GLU A 58 -3.49 5.18 -13.02
C GLU A 58 -2.82 6.39 -13.67
N GLY A 59 -2.73 6.34 -14.99
CA GLY A 59 -2.30 7.47 -15.82
C GLY A 59 -0.83 7.42 -16.22
N LYS A 60 -0.48 8.31 -17.15
CA LYS A 60 0.85 8.37 -17.78
C LYS A 60 1.84 9.25 -17.02
N ASN A 61 1.34 10.20 -16.22
CA ASN A 61 2.15 11.14 -15.46
C ASN A 61 2.35 10.63 -14.03
N ILE A 62 3.25 9.66 -13.87
CA ILE A 62 3.73 9.23 -12.57
C ILE A 62 4.78 10.23 -12.07
N SER A 63 4.68 10.64 -10.81
CA SER A 63 5.71 11.44 -10.16
C SER A 63 7.05 10.68 -10.13
N SER A 64 8.03 11.15 -10.89
CA SER A 64 9.39 10.58 -10.89
C SER A 64 10.00 10.59 -9.48
N LYS A 65 9.74 11.66 -8.72
CA LYS A 65 10.18 11.80 -7.32
C LYS A 65 9.61 10.72 -6.41
N LEU A 66 8.34 10.32 -6.61
CA LEU A 66 7.76 9.21 -5.87
C LEU A 66 8.44 7.90 -6.25
N ALA A 67 8.56 7.63 -7.56
CA ALA A 67 9.18 6.40 -8.05
C ALA A 67 10.63 6.23 -7.56
N GLU A 68 11.43 7.29 -7.64
CA GLU A 68 12.81 7.31 -7.14
C GLU A 68 12.88 7.05 -5.63
N ARG A 69 12.02 7.71 -4.84
CA ARG A 69 11.98 7.52 -3.40
C ARG A 69 11.61 6.09 -3.02
N LEU A 70 10.58 5.52 -3.65
CA LEU A 70 10.14 4.15 -3.37
C LEU A 70 11.23 3.13 -3.74
N HIS A 71 11.94 3.39 -4.85
CA HIS A 71 13.05 2.55 -5.27
C HIS A 71 14.22 2.62 -4.28
N GLN A 72 14.66 3.82 -3.91
CA GLN A 72 15.82 4.03 -3.02
C GLN A 72 15.59 3.46 -1.61
N ASN A 73 14.39 3.61 -1.06
CA ASN A 73 14.13 3.24 0.34
C ASN A 73 13.63 1.79 0.49
N TYR A 74 12.97 1.23 -0.52
CA TYR A 74 12.27 -0.05 -0.40
C TYR A 74 12.52 -1.02 -1.56
N TYR A 75 13.38 -0.65 -2.52
CA TYR A 75 13.45 -1.33 -3.82
C TYR A 75 12.07 -1.48 -4.50
N GLY A 76 11.17 -0.53 -4.20
CA GLY A 76 9.82 -0.51 -4.72
C GLY A 76 9.78 -0.05 -6.18
N ILE A 77 8.70 -0.41 -6.86
CA ILE A 77 8.42 0.06 -8.22
C ILE A 77 7.07 0.75 -8.28
N VAL A 78 6.97 1.78 -9.13
CA VAL A 78 5.66 2.37 -9.48
C VAL A 78 5.24 1.80 -10.83
N GLN A 79 4.11 1.10 -10.84
CA GLN A 79 3.57 0.46 -12.03
C GLN A 79 2.42 1.32 -12.58
N PRO A 80 2.56 1.90 -13.79
CA PRO A 80 1.45 2.59 -14.44
C PRO A 80 0.34 1.60 -14.81
N CYS A 81 -0.89 2.04 -14.58
CA CYS A 81 -2.12 1.36 -14.97
C CYS A 81 -2.89 2.20 -15.98
N HIS A 82 -3.54 1.55 -16.94
CA HIS A 82 -4.29 2.26 -17.97
C HIS A 82 -5.65 2.78 -17.46
N LYS A 83 -6.36 2.00 -16.64
CA LYS A 83 -7.71 2.34 -16.16
C LYS A 83 -7.91 2.10 -14.66
N SER A 84 -7.43 0.97 -14.15
CA SER A 84 -7.54 0.62 -12.73
C SER A 84 -6.34 -0.25 -12.33
N ALA A 85 -6.05 -0.28 -11.03
CA ALA A 85 -5.09 -1.18 -10.42
C ALA A 85 -5.58 -2.63 -10.32
N ASP A 86 -6.89 -2.90 -10.34
CA ASP A 86 -7.47 -4.21 -9.96
C ASP A 86 -6.85 -5.39 -10.72
N ILE A 87 -6.89 -5.34 -12.05
CA ILE A 87 -6.33 -6.39 -12.92
C ILE A 87 -4.80 -6.50 -12.76
N PRO A 88 -3.99 -5.44 -12.96
CA PRO A 88 -2.54 -5.57 -12.87
C PRO A 88 -2.06 -5.94 -11.46
N LEU A 89 -2.74 -5.49 -10.40
CA LEU A 89 -2.48 -5.88 -9.02
C LEU A 89 -2.77 -7.35 -8.82
N SER A 90 -3.95 -7.83 -9.23
CA SER A 90 -4.35 -9.23 -9.10
C SER A 90 -3.38 -10.18 -9.83
N ILE A 91 -3.02 -9.84 -11.07
CA ILE A 91 -2.03 -10.61 -11.84
C ILE A 91 -0.69 -10.67 -11.10
N LYS A 92 -0.22 -9.54 -10.55
CA LYS A 92 1.05 -9.51 -9.81
C LYS A 92 0.99 -10.28 -8.50
N ALA A 93 -0.13 -10.20 -7.79
CA ALA A 93 -0.35 -10.96 -6.57
C ALA A 93 -0.28 -12.46 -6.83
N THR A 94 -1.02 -12.98 -7.81
CA THR A 94 -1.00 -14.40 -8.19
C THR A 94 0.39 -14.84 -8.67
N GLN A 95 1.10 -14.01 -9.44
CA GLN A 95 2.48 -14.32 -9.87
C GLN A 95 3.48 -14.39 -8.71
N LEU A 96 3.22 -13.68 -7.62
CA LEU A 96 4.08 -13.66 -6.45
C LEU A 96 3.73 -14.74 -5.43
N ALA A 97 2.51 -15.29 -5.46
CA ALA A 97 1.98 -16.21 -4.46
C ALA A 97 2.94 -17.37 -4.13
N SER A 98 3.61 -17.94 -5.13
CA SER A 98 4.56 -19.05 -4.95
C SER A 98 5.92 -18.67 -4.34
N LYS A 99 6.17 -17.39 -4.03
CA LYS A 99 7.49 -16.86 -3.61
C LYS A 99 7.47 -16.16 -2.26
N ILE A 100 6.30 -15.92 -1.69
CA ILE A 100 6.13 -15.11 -0.49
C ILE A 100 5.17 -15.79 0.47
N ASP A 101 5.37 -15.54 1.76
CA ASP A 101 4.54 -16.10 2.82
C ASP A 101 3.32 -15.22 3.08
N THR A 102 3.41 -13.91 2.78
CA THR A 102 2.35 -12.95 3.04
C THR A 102 2.26 -11.88 1.94
N ILE A 103 1.04 -11.59 1.50
CA ILE A 103 0.72 -10.42 0.67
C ILE A 103 -0.09 -9.44 1.52
N ILE A 104 0.39 -8.21 1.61
CA ILE A 104 -0.38 -7.08 2.13
C ILE A 104 -0.93 -6.29 0.94
N ILE A 105 -2.24 -6.31 0.76
CA ILE A 105 -2.92 -5.48 -0.25
C ILE A 105 -3.30 -4.17 0.42
N MET A 106 -2.79 -3.05 -0.08
CA MET A 106 -3.21 -1.73 0.35
C MET A 106 -4.35 -1.25 -0.56
N SER A 107 -5.58 -1.63 -0.21
CA SER A 107 -6.82 -1.16 -0.83
C SER A 107 -8.01 -1.50 0.04
N GLY A 108 -9.06 -0.69 0.01
CA GLY A 108 -10.34 -0.96 0.67
C GLY A 108 -11.42 -1.53 -0.25
N ASP A 109 -11.09 -1.82 -1.52
CA ASP A 109 -12.06 -2.16 -2.56
C ASP A 109 -12.60 -3.60 -2.48
N SER A 110 -13.91 -3.78 -2.62
CA SER A 110 -14.54 -5.11 -2.60
C SER A 110 -14.14 -5.99 -3.78
N ASP A 111 -13.65 -5.40 -4.87
CA ASP A 111 -13.24 -6.14 -6.08
C ASP A 111 -12.04 -7.08 -5.81
N TYR A 112 -11.34 -6.91 -4.69
CA TYR A 112 -10.23 -7.78 -4.28
C TYR A 112 -10.66 -9.00 -3.46
N VAL A 113 -11.95 -9.18 -3.12
CA VAL A 113 -12.42 -10.32 -2.30
C VAL A 113 -12.06 -11.67 -2.94
N ASP A 114 -12.35 -11.86 -4.23
CA ASP A 114 -12.04 -13.11 -4.94
C ASP A 114 -10.53 -13.35 -5.01
N LEU A 115 -9.72 -12.29 -5.12
CA LEU A 115 -8.27 -12.38 -5.07
C LEU A 115 -7.79 -12.86 -3.68
N VAL A 116 -8.35 -12.31 -2.60
CA VAL A 116 -8.03 -12.74 -1.22
C VAL A 116 -8.32 -14.23 -1.06
N VAL A 117 -9.50 -14.69 -1.45
CA VAL A 117 -9.90 -16.10 -1.37
C VAL A 117 -8.94 -16.99 -2.16
N HIS A 118 -8.61 -16.59 -3.40
CA HIS A 118 -7.71 -17.35 -4.26
C HIS A 118 -6.29 -17.43 -3.66
N LEU A 119 -5.70 -16.32 -3.22
CA LEU A 119 -4.35 -16.32 -2.64
C LEU A 119 -4.26 -17.16 -1.37
N LYS A 120 -5.29 -17.13 -0.51
CA LYS A 120 -5.37 -17.99 0.67
C LYS A 120 -5.43 -19.47 0.30
N SER A 121 -6.15 -19.82 -0.77
CA SER A 121 -6.18 -21.19 -1.28
C SER A 121 -4.82 -21.68 -1.82
N GLU A 122 -3.97 -20.75 -2.28
CA GLU A 122 -2.57 -21.01 -2.67
C GLU A 122 -1.61 -21.07 -1.45
N GLY A 123 -2.13 -20.95 -0.22
CA GLY A 123 -1.34 -21.02 1.01
C GLY A 123 -0.68 -19.71 1.41
N VAL A 124 -1.01 -18.60 0.77
CA VAL A 124 -0.46 -17.28 1.09
C VAL A 124 -1.33 -16.62 2.16
N ARG A 125 -0.71 -16.08 3.20
CA ARG A 125 -1.42 -15.21 4.16
C ARG A 125 -1.75 -13.88 3.49
N VAL A 126 -3.01 -13.45 3.56
CA VAL A 126 -3.44 -12.19 2.95
C VAL A 126 -3.87 -11.20 4.02
N GLU A 127 -3.22 -10.05 4.03
CA GLU A 127 -3.53 -8.94 4.95
C GLU A 127 -4.01 -7.74 4.14
N ILE A 128 -4.94 -6.98 4.70
CA ILE A 128 -5.46 -5.76 4.07
C ILE A 128 -4.99 -4.56 4.87
N ALA A 129 -4.51 -3.52 4.18
CA ALA A 129 -4.13 -2.25 4.80
C ALA A 129 -4.90 -1.09 4.16
N ALA A 130 -5.89 -0.54 4.86
CA ALA A 130 -6.76 0.47 4.29
C ALA A 130 -7.38 1.39 5.36
N VAL A 131 -8.00 2.48 4.90
CA VAL A 131 -8.85 3.34 5.72
C VAL A 131 -10.14 2.58 6.04
N LYS A 132 -10.37 2.30 7.33
CA LYS A 132 -11.48 1.43 7.77
C LYS A 132 -12.85 1.95 7.33
N GLU A 133 -13.04 3.26 7.36
CA GLU A 133 -14.31 3.91 7.03
C GLU A 133 -14.71 3.74 5.56
N THR A 134 -13.74 3.59 4.65
CA THR A 134 -13.96 3.43 3.21
C THR A 134 -13.72 2.00 2.74
N THR A 135 -13.53 1.05 3.67
CA THR A 135 -13.22 -0.35 3.33
C THR A 135 -14.49 -1.19 3.32
N ALA A 136 -14.66 -2.03 2.30
CA ALA A 136 -15.74 -3.00 2.24
C ALA A 136 -15.64 -4.01 3.41
N LYS A 137 -16.72 -4.19 4.17
CA LYS A 137 -16.73 -5.09 5.35
C LYS A 137 -16.38 -6.53 5.00
N ILE A 138 -16.92 -7.03 3.88
CA ILE A 138 -16.63 -8.38 3.37
C ILE A 138 -15.15 -8.59 3.11
N LEU A 139 -14.43 -7.56 2.62
CA LEU A 139 -12.99 -7.66 2.39
C LEU A 139 -12.22 -7.80 3.71
N VAL A 140 -12.65 -7.10 4.77
CA VAL A 140 -12.06 -7.21 6.11
C VAL A 140 -12.30 -8.59 6.71
N GLU A 141 -13.49 -9.15 6.52
CA GLU A 141 -13.88 -10.47 7.03
C GLU A 141 -13.12 -11.60 6.32
N GLU A 142 -12.86 -11.47 5.02
CA GLU A 142 -12.13 -12.48 4.25
C GLU A 142 -10.60 -12.44 4.48
N ALA A 143 -10.05 -11.30 4.87
CA ALA A 143 -8.62 -11.13 5.12
C ALA A 143 -8.14 -11.86 6.39
N ASP A 144 -6.90 -12.35 6.40
CA ASP A 144 -6.30 -12.95 7.61
C ASP A 144 -5.92 -11.91 8.67
N HIS A 145 -5.73 -10.67 8.27
CA HIS A 145 -5.51 -9.54 9.17
C HIS A 145 -5.85 -8.20 8.49
N PHE A 146 -6.37 -7.27 9.27
CA PHE A 146 -6.65 -5.91 8.82
C PHE A 146 -5.78 -4.89 9.56
N HIS A 147 -5.01 -4.12 8.80
CA HIS A 147 -4.19 -3.01 9.27
C HIS A 147 -4.92 -1.70 8.97
N GLN A 148 -5.47 -1.07 10.00
CA GLN A 148 -6.13 0.21 9.82
C GLN A 148 -5.08 1.31 9.53
N ILE A 149 -5.30 2.03 8.43
CA ILE A 149 -4.60 3.29 8.12
C ILE A 149 -5.36 4.42 8.81
N THR A 150 -4.63 5.23 9.56
CA THR A 150 -5.16 6.28 10.43
C THR A 150 -4.46 7.62 10.17
N ARG A 151 -4.87 8.66 10.90
CA ARG A 151 -4.34 10.02 10.73
C ARG A 151 -2.82 10.13 10.87
N ASP A 152 -2.21 9.24 11.66
CA ASP A 152 -0.77 9.22 11.93
C ASP A 152 0.04 8.60 10.78
N ASP A 153 -0.64 7.91 9.85
CA ASP A 153 -0.03 7.24 8.71
C ASP A 153 0.05 8.14 7.46
N TRP A 154 -0.45 9.39 7.52
CA TRP A 154 -0.36 10.36 6.43
C TRP A 154 -0.09 11.79 6.90
N PHE A 155 0.48 12.60 6.01
CA PHE A 155 0.76 14.03 6.25
C PHE A 155 0.07 14.89 5.21
N VAL A 156 -0.17 16.16 5.56
CA VAL A 156 -0.69 17.15 4.60
C VAL A 156 0.50 17.86 3.99
N TYR A 157 0.65 17.76 2.67
CA TYR A 157 1.69 18.49 1.96
C TYR A 157 1.32 19.97 1.89
N THR A 158 1.94 20.79 2.73
CA THR A 158 1.90 22.24 2.59
C THR A 158 3.02 22.67 1.67
N SER A 159 2.71 23.17 0.47
CA SER A 159 3.73 23.83 -0.35
C SER A 159 4.28 25.02 0.43
N THR A 160 5.55 24.97 0.83
CA THR A 160 6.24 26.17 1.31
C THR A 160 6.23 27.19 0.18
N LYS A 161 5.42 28.24 0.30
CA LYS A 161 5.43 29.37 -0.64
C LYS A 161 6.89 29.84 -0.76
N ALA A 162 7.44 29.79 -1.97
CA ALA A 162 8.73 30.40 -2.25
C ALA A 162 8.69 31.87 -1.77
N PRO A 163 9.72 32.37 -1.10
CA PRO A 163 9.73 33.76 -0.64
C PRO A 163 9.53 34.66 -1.86
N LYS A 164 8.51 35.52 -1.83
CA LYS A 164 8.28 36.52 -2.87
C LYS A 164 9.56 37.34 -2.96
N ARG A 165 10.31 37.20 -4.07
CA ARG A 165 11.39 38.14 -4.40
C ARG A 165 10.77 39.54 -4.38
N ALA A 166 11.19 40.37 -3.42
CA ALA A 166 10.85 41.77 -3.39
C ALA A 166 11.30 42.36 -4.74
N ARG A 167 10.35 42.88 -5.52
CA ARG A 167 10.68 43.68 -6.70
C ARG A 167 11.43 44.91 -6.20
N LYS A 168 12.71 45.01 -6.56
CA LYS A 168 13.45 46.27 -6.56
C LYS A 168 12.90 47.16 -7.67
#